data_AF-A0A2C6MQ19-F1
#
_entry.id   AF-A0A2C6MQ19-F1
#
_cell.length_a   1.000
_cell.length_b   1.000
_cell.length_c   1.000
_cell.angle_alpha   90.00
_cell.angle_beta   90.00
_cell.angle_gamma   90.00
#
_symmetry.space_group_name_H-M   'P 1'
#
loop_
_entity.id
_entity.type
_entity.pdbx_description
1 polymer ?
#
loop_
_entity_poly.entity_id
_entity_poly.type
_entity_poly.pdbx_seq_one_letter_code
_entity_poly.pdbx_strand_id
1 'polypeptide(L)' 'MKTLKELRTDYGLTQKELGDLFKVSSRTIQNMEKDSTNIKDSLLSKYMSAFNVKYDDIFLGN' A
#
# COMPACT_ATOMS: atom_id res chain seq x y z
N MET A 1 -3.86 2.29 -13.38
CA MET A 1 -3.12 1.67 -12.27
C MET A 1 -2.50 2.76 -11.41
N LYS A 2 -2.45 2.55 -10.10
CA LYS A 2 -1.80 3.43 -9.12
C LYS A 2 -0.78 2.64 -8.31
N THR A 3 0.32 3.29 -7.96
CA THR A 3 1.29 2.75 -7.01
C THR A 3 0.72 2.74 -5.59
N LEU A 4 1.32 1.97 -4.69
CA LEU A 4 0.94 1.94 -3.27
C LEU A 4 1.03 3.33 -2.62
N LYS A 5 2.02 4.13 -3.05
CA LYS A 5 2.24 5.49 -2.57
C LYS A 5 1.10 6.41 -2.99
N GLU A 6 0.69 6.36 -4.26
CA GLU A 6 -0.41 7.18 -4.78
C GLU A 6 -1.73 6.85 -4.08
N LEU A 7 -2.06 5.56 -3.90
CA LEU A 7 -3.24 5.13 -3.15
C LEU A 7 -3.25 5.72 -1.73
N ARG A 8 -2.11 5.70 -1.04
CA ARG A 8 -1.99 6.28 0.29
C ARG A 8 -2.17 7.81 0.26
N THR A 9 -1.49 8.50 -0.65
CA THR A 9 -1.49 9.97 -0.68
C THR A 9 -2.82 10.56 -1.14
N ASP A 10 -3.55 9.86 -2.01
CA ASP A 10 -4.89 10.26 -2.46
C ASP A 10 -5.89 10.30 -1.30
N TYR A 11 -5.67 9.47 -0.29
CA TYR A 11 -6.45 9.44 0.95
C TYR A 11 -5.88 10.35 2.04
N GLY A 12 -4.83 11.13 1.75
CA GLY A 12 -4.23 12.07 2.70
C GLY A 12 -3.49 11.42 3.86
N LEU A 13 -3.15 10.13 3.77
CA LEU A 13 -2.52 9.39 4.85
C LEU A 13 -0.99 9.53 4.82
N THR A 14 -0.37 9.65 5.98
CA THR A 14 1.07 9.45 6.16
C THR A 14 1.42 7.96 6.18
N GLN A 15 2.69 7.61 5.94
CA GLN A 15 3.17 6.22 6.04
C GLN A 15 2.96 5.63 7.45
N LYS A 16 3.02 6.48 8.49
CA LYS A 16 2.76 6.06 9.87
C LYS A 16 1.28 5.71 10.04
N GLU A 17 0.37 6.56 9.61
CA GLU A 17 -1.08 6.32 9.73
C GLU A 17 -1.51 5.09 8.95
N LEU A 18 -0.97 4.88 7.74
CA LEU A 18 -1.24 3.65 6.98
C LEU A 18 -0.65 2.41 7.67
N GLY A 19 0.54 2.54 8.25
CA GLY A 19 1.17 1.47 9.03
C GLY A 19 0.30 1.08 10.23
N ASP A 20 -0.18 2.07 10.98
CA ASP A 20 -1.08 1.88 12.13
C ASP A 20 -2.40 1.21 11.68
N LEU A 21 -3.00 1.67 10.57
CA LEU A 21 -4.20 1.07 9.98
C LEU A 21 -3.99 -0.40 9.57
N PHE A 22 -2.84 -0.69 8.96
CA PHE A 22 -2.49 -2.03 8.49
C PHE A 22 -1.85 -2.91 9.55
N LYS A 23 -1.64 -2.39 10.77
CA LYS A 23 -0.93 -3.07 11.86
C LYS A 23 0.47 -3.56 11.43
N VAL A 24 1.21 -2.70 10.74
CA VAL A 24 2.60 -2.91 10.31
C VAL A 24 3.42 -1.66 10.61
N SER A 25 4.75 -1.77 10.59
CA SER A 25 5.61 -0.60 10.80
C SER A 25 5.51 0.39 9.64
N SER A 26 5.70 1.69 9.91
CA SER A 26 5.84 2.72 8.86
C SER A 26 6.97 2.38 7.88
N ARG A 27 8.05 1.75 8.36
CA ARG A 27 9.16 1.25 7.54
C ARG A 27 8.73 0.15 6.58
N THR A 28 7.79 -0.71 6.99
CA THR A 28 7.20 -1.72 6.09
C THR A 28 6.45 -1.02 4.96
N ILE A 29 5.64 -0.01 5.26
CA ILE A 29 4.96 0.79 4.22
C ILE A 29 5.97 1.46 3.29
N GLN A 30 6.98 2.13 3.84
CA GLN A 30 8.03 2.78 3.05
C GLN A 30 8.74 1.81 2.10
N ASN A 31 9.13 0.62 2.59
CA ASN A 31 9.81 -0.38 1.77
C ASN A 31 8.92 -0.87 0.63
N MET A 32 7.63 -1.10 0.88
CA MET A 32 6.68 -1.55 -0.14
C MET A 32 6.37 -0.46 -1.17
N GLU A 33 6.31 0.80 -0.74
CA GLU A 33 6.16 1.93 -1.66
C GLU A 33 7.40 2.18 -2.53
N LYS A 34 8.57 1.75 -2.05
CA LYS A 34 9.80 1.76 -2.83
C LYS A 34 9.79 0.62 -3.85
N ASP A 35 9.65 -0.61 -3.38
CA ASP A 35 9.63 -1.82 -4.23
C ASP A 35 8.55 -2.79 -3.72
N SER A 36 7.51 -2.95 -4.53
CA SER A 36 6.34 -3.78 -4.22
C SER A 36 6.35 -5.13 -4.93
N THR A 37 7.45 -5.50 -5.61
CA THR A 37 7.58 -6.76 -6.35
C THR A 37 7.28 -7.98 -5.48
N ASN A 38 7.67 -7.93 -4.21
CA ASN A 38 7.51 -9.03 -3.24
C ASN A 38 6.44 -8.74 -2.17
N ILE A 39 5.42 -7.94 -2.47
CA ILE A 39 4.33 -7.69 -1.54
C ILE A 39 3.62 -9.01 -1.17
N LYS A 40 3.33 -9.19 0.12
CA LYS A 40 2.54 -10.35 0.59
C LYS A 40 1.06 -10.14 0.29
N ASP A 41 0.36 -11.19 -0.10
CA ASP A 41 -1.10 -11.17 -0.36
C ASP A 41 -1.90 -10.58 0.80
N SER A 42 -1.47 -10.83 2.04
CA SER A 42 -2.13 -10.29 3.23
C SER A 42 -2.02 -8.77 3.38
N LEU A 43 -0.95 -8.16 2.84
CA LEU A 43 -0.79 -6.71 2.78
C LEU A 43 -1.49 -6.14 1.56
N LEU A 44 -1.38 -6.80 0.41
CA LEU A 44 -2.07 -6.41 -0.82
C LEU A 44 -3.60 -6.38 -0.64
N SER A 45 -4.15 -7.39 0.02
CA SER A 45 -5.59 -7.45 0.34
C SER A 45 -6.03 -6.29 1.23
N LYS A 46 -5.16 -5.78 2.11
CA LYS A 46 -5.43 -4.59 2.93
C LYS A 46 -5.47 -3.33 2.07
N TYR A 47 -4.56 -3.18 1.10
CA TYR A 47 -4.62 -2.08 0.13
C TYR A 47 -5.92 -2.12 -0.69
N MET A 48 -6.26 -3.28 -1.26
CA MET A 48 -7.50 -3.44 -2.04
C MET A 48 -8.74 -3.08 -1.22
N SER A 49 -8.80 -3.55 0.03
CA SER A 49 -9.95 -3.29 0.91
C SER A 49 -10.01 -1.83 1.39
N ALA A 50 -8.88 -1.24 1.80
CA ALA A 50 -8.84 0.10 2.36
C ALA A 50 -9.10 1.20 1.33
N PHE A 51 -8.66 0.98 0.09
CA PHE A 51 -8.78 1.96 -0.99
C PHE A 51 -9.88 1.61 -2.01
N ASN A 52 -10.64 0.54 -1.77
CA ASN A 52 -11.72 0.05 -2.64
C ASN A 52 -11.27 -0.07 -4.11
N VAL A 53 -10.13 -0.72 -4.33
CA VAL A 53 -9.53 -0.94 -5.65
C VAL A 53 -9.36 -2.43 -5.95
N LYS A 54 -9.34 -2.80 -7.23
CA LYS A 54 -9.06 -4.17 -7.67
C LYS A 54 -7.56 -4.39 -7.81
N TYR A 55 -7.14 -5.66 -7.92
CA TYR A 55 -5.74 -6.01 -8.17
C TYR A 55 -5.19 -5.32 -9.43
N ASP A 56 -5.95 -5.35 -10.53
CA ASP A 56 -5.57 -4.75 -11.82
C ASP A 56 -5.46 -3.21 -11.76
N ASP A 57 -5.94 -2.58 -10.70
CA ASP A 57 -5.80 -1.15 -10.48
C ASP A 57 -4.49 -0.80 -9.75
N ILE A 58 -3.74 -1.78 -9.24
CA ILE A 58 -2.52 -1.60 -8.45
C ILE A 58 -1.30 -1.93 -9.32
N PHE A 59 -0.37 -0.98 -9.41
CA PHE A 59 0.95 -1.24 -9.99
C PHE A 59 1.89 -1.83 -8.93
N LEU A 60 2.42 -3.03 -9.19
CA LEU A 60 3.41 -3.70 -8.36
C LEU A 60 4.75 -3.78 -9.09
N GLY A 61 5.81 -3.29 -8.47
CA GLY A 61 7.15 -3.19 -9.05
C GLY A 61 7.97 -2.04 -8.47
N ASN A 62 9.10 -1.76 -9.14
CA ASN A 62 9.98 -0.60 -8.97
C ASN A 62 9.84 0.32 -10.19
#